data_AF-A0A8T4D0W7-F1
#
_entry.id   AF-A0A8T4D0W7-F1
#
_cell.length_a   1.000
_cell.length_b   1.000
_cell.length_c   1.000
_cell.angle_alpha   90.00
_cell.angle_beta   90.00
_cell.angle_gamma   90.00
#
_symmetry.space_group_name_H-M   'P 1'
#
loop_
_entity.id
_entity.type
_entity.pdbx_description
1 polymer ?
#
loop_
_entity_poly.entity_id
_entity_poly.type
_entity_poly.pdbx_seq_one_letter_code
_entity_poly.pdbx_strand_id
1 'polypeptide(L)'
;MKLKNIVISLLAFLLLSGVLFTSVSAVVWNPSLPTDPATIKITNTTTWEFPFLILLSNVDLGFDITNGMYTGWCVDLDHYITRGVEYDVILYSSLDPLAPIPAEDWSIINYILNNKQGGTGADVQDAIWYFINGGAYYNHGHWPVSTTTEAIVADALVNGVEYEPDEGDILGIVCIPVDEPPVQIVIIELEIPGEFEGLTPGFWKNHPDLWTGYSTDDTFYDVFGVYITINAKGNDPGIYNPTLIEAIAAQGGVNEEKGVYDALARHAVAALLNAAHPEVTYPMTEQEIIDAVAEAISNADMTDAEPLKNTLDMYNNAGGGIDAHGNPI
;
A
#
# COMPACT_ATOMS: atom_id res chain seq x y z
N MET A 1 -30.85 -46.64 -62.01
CA MET A 1 -31.47 -45.30 -61.82
C MET A 1 -30.63 -44.55 -60.80
N LYS A 2 -30.21 -43.34 -61.14
CA LYS A 2 -29.19 -42.55 -60.41
C LYS A 2 -29.69 -42.07 -59.04
N LEU A 3 -28.71 -41.85 -58.16
CA LEU A 3 -28.47 -40.65 -57.31
C LEU A 3 -28.59 -40.80 -55.78
N LYS A 4 -27.46 -40.46 -55.12
CA LYS A 4 -27.29 -39.68 -53.89
C LYS A 4 -27.66 -40.32 -52.53
N ASN A 5 -26.63 -40.67 -51.73
CA ASN A 5 -26.20 -39.85 -50.59
C ASN A 5 -25.00 -40.50 -49.89
N ILE A 6 -23.88 -39.77 -49.87
CA ILE A 6 -22.67 -40.04 -49.10
C ILE A 6 -22.96 -39.55 -47.68
N VAL A 7 -22.87 -40.43 -46.69
CA VAL A 7 -22.79 -40.04 -45.27
C VAL A 7 -21.41 -40.45 -44.78
N ILE A 8 -20.53 -39.47 -44.62
CA ILE A 8 -19.25 -39.60 -43.94
C ILE A 8 -19.54 -39.44 -42.45
N SER A 9 -19.42 -40.52 -41.68
CA SER A 9 -19.42 -40.45 -40.22
C SER A 9 -18.03 -40.05 -39.74
N LEU A 10 -17.85 -38.77 -39.40
CA LEU A 10 -16.75 -38.30 -38.54
C LEU A 10 -17.07 -38.68 -37.09
N LEU A 11 -16.32 -39.64 -36.53
CA LEU A 11 -16.22 -39.83 -35.09
C LEU A 11 -15.13 -38.89 -34.57
N ALA A 12 -15.55 -37.78 -33.94
CA ALA A 12 -14.67 -36.90 -33.19
C ALA A 12 -14.67 -37.30 -31.71
N PHE A 13 -13.48 -37.51 -31.18
CA PHE A 13 -13.15 -37.76 -29.78
C PHE A 13 -13.62 -36.61 -28.87
N LEU A 14 -14.13 -36.94 -27.68
CA LEU A 14 -14.23 -35.99 -26.57
C LEU A 14 -13.77 -36.70 -25.29
N LEU A 15 -12.46 -36.66 -25.07
CA LEU A 15 -11.84 -36.95 -23.77
C LEU A 15 -12.04 -35.71 -22.91
N LEU A 16 -13.04 -35.74 -22.04
CA LEU A 16 -13.25 -34.72 -21.01
C LEU A 16 -12.20 -34.95 -19.91
N SER A 17 -11.04 -34.29 -20.01
CA SER A 17 -10.12 -34.19 -18.88
C SER A 17 -10.71 -33.20 -17.88
N GLY A 18 -11.40 -33.71 -16.87
CA GLY A 18 -11.81 -32.92 -15.72
C GLY A 18 -10.57 -32.48 -14.95
N VAL A 19 -10.06 -31.29 -15.25
CA VAL A 19 -9.14 -30.59 -14.36
C VAL A 19 -9.98 -30.13 -13.17
N LEU A 20 -9.80 -30.80 -12.03
CA LEU A 20 -10.31 -30.31 -10.76
C LEU A 20 -9.51 -29.06 -10.41
N PHE A 21 -10.06 -27.89 -10.73
CA PHE A 21 -9.60 -26.64 -10.13
C PHE A 21 -10.05 -26.67 -8.67
N THR A 22 -9.12 -27.01 -7.77
CA THR A 22 -9.29 -26.61 -6.37
C THR A 22 -9.09 -25.11 -6.35
N SER A 23 -10.16 -24.34 -6.20
CA SER A 23 -10.05 -22.93 -5.86
C SER A 23 -9.34 -22.85 -4.51
N VAL A 24 -8.09 -22.39 -4.52
CA VAL A 24 -7.49 -21.81 -3.32
C VAL A 24 -8.27 -20.53 -3.11
N SER A 25 -9.08 -20.44 -2.06
CA SER A 25 -9.63 -19.15 -1.63
C SER A 25 -8.43 -18.30 -1.22
N ALA A 26 -8.18 -17.19 -1.92
CA ALA A 26 -7.27 -16.17 -1.45
C ALA A 26 -7.73 -15.75 -0.05
N VAL A 27 -6.78 -15.60 0.87
CA VAL A 27 -7.08 -15.04 2.19
C VAL A 27 -7.32 -13.56 1.97
N VAL A 28 -8.54 -13.10 2.22
CA VAL A 28 -8.86 -11.67 2.21
C VAL A 28 -7.97 -10.96 3.22
N TRP A 29 -7.12 -10.04 2.76
CA TRP A 29 -6.31 -9.22 3.66
C TRP A 29 -7.25 -8.33 4.48
N ASN A 30 -7.07 -8.32 5.81
CA ASN A 30 -7.84 -7.46 6.70
C ASN A 30 -6.85 -6.69 7.59
N PRO A 31 -6.84 -5.34 7.56
CA PRO A 31 -5.86 -4.56 8.29
C PRO A 31 -6.01 -4.77 9.80
N SER A 32 -4.86 -4.85 10.46
CA SER A 32 -4.72 -4.64 11.89
C SER A 32 -4.99 -3.17 12.20
N LEU A 33 -6.13 -2.89 12.83
CA LEU A 33 -6.57 -1.55 13.23
C LEU A 33 -6.59 -1.40 14.76
N PRO A 34 -6.34 -0.19 15.30
CA PRO A 34 -6.44 0.06 16.73
C PRO A 34 -7.87 -0.13 17.24
N THR A 35 -8.00 -0.73 18.41
CA THR A 35 -9.29 -0.85 19.12
C THR A 35 -9.58 0.34 20.03
N ASP A 36 -8.53 1.06 20.44
CA ASP A 36 -8.67 2.31 21.18
C ASP A 36 -8.94 3.48 20.20
N PRO A 37 -9.63 4.55 20.62
CA PRO A 37 -9.96 5.65 19.72
C PRO A 37 -8.71 6.31 19.13
N ALA A 38 -8.73 6.48 17.80
CA ALA A 38 -7.83 7.38 17.08
C ALA A 38 -8.46 8.76 16.97
N THR A 39 -7.72 9.76 16.51
CA THR A 39 -8.23 11.13 16.32
C THR A 39 -8.09 11.54 14.86
N ILE A 40 -9.15 12.10 14.29
CA ILE A 40 -9.15 12.67 12.93
C ILE A 40 -9.37 14.17 12.93
N LYS A 41 -8.82 14.85 11.91
CA LYS A 41 -9.06 16.27 11.63
C LYS A 41 -9.07 16.54 10.14
N ILE A 42 -10.16 17.11 9.62
CA ILE A 42 -10.20 17.56 8.22
C ILE A 42 -9.45 18.89 8.11
N THR A 43 -8.38 18.91 7.32
CA THR A 43 -7.42 20.02 7.24
C THR A 43 -7.67 20.98 6.09
N ASN A 44 -8.26 20.51 4.98
CA ASN A 44 -8.64 21.41 3.90
C ASN A 44 -9.78 22.34 4.33
N THR A 45 -9.69 23.62 3.94
CA THR A 45 -10.48 24.71 4.55
C THR A 45 -11.68 25.14 3.71
N THR A 46 -11.78 24.67 2.46
CA THR A 46 -12.89 25.00 1.56
C THR A 46 -14.06 24.05 1.79
N THR A 47 -15.26 24.57 2.02
CA THR A 47 -16.43 23.81 2.50
C THR A 47 -16.87 22.67 1.58
N TRP A 48 -16.63 22.79 0.26
CA TRP A 48 -17.04 21.82 -0.77
C TRP A 48 -15.84 21.19 -1.51
N GLU A 49 -14.68 21.18 -0.86
CA GLU A 49 -13.49 20.58 -1.44
C GLU A 49 -13.42 19.10 -1.08
N PHE A 50 -13.44 18.30 -2.14
CA PHE A 50 -13.27 16.86 -2.13
C PHE A 50 -12.05 16.49 -2.99
N PRO A 51 -11.29 15.44 -2.61
CA PRO A 51 -11.45 14.68 -1.36
C PRO A 51 -11.16 15.51 -0.11
N PHE A 52 -11.54 14.99 1.06
CA PHE A 52 -11.06 15.51 2.34
C PHE A 52 -9.57 15.18 2.50
N LEU A 53 -8.83 16.14 3.07
CA LEU A 53 -7.47 15.90 3.54
C LEU A 53 -7.54 15.68 5.05
N ILE A 54 -7.47 14.43 5.49
CA ILE A 54 -7.70 14.03 6.87
C ILE A 54 -6.36 13.74 7.54
N LEU A 55 -6.05 14.49 8.61
CA LEU A 55 -4.95 14.14 9.51
C LEU A 55 -5.47 13.08 10.50
N LEU A 56 -4.87 11.89 10.47
CA LEU A 56 -5.06 10.83 11.45
C LEU A 56 -3.92 10.88 12.48
N SER A 57 -4.28 10.83 13.77
CA SER A 57 -3.34 10.84 14.89
C SER A 57 -3.79 9.89 16.00
N ASN A 58 -2.94 9.68 17.01
CA ASN A 58 -3.18 8.80 18.15
C ASN A 58 -3.32 7.31 17.79
N VAL A 59 -2.63 6.86 16.76
CA VAL A 59 -2.43 5.45 16.43
C VAL A 59 -1.06 5.00 16.95
N ASP A 60 -1.04 3.99 17.82
CA ASP A 60 0.20 3.40 18.32
C ASP A 60 0.95 2.62 17.22
N LEU A 61 2.24 2.35 17.43
CA LEU A 61 3.03 1.56 16.49
C LEU A 61 2.55 0.09 16.46
N GLY A 62 2.60 -0.54 15.28
CA GLY A 62 2.28 -1.96 15.09
C GLY A 62 0.92 -2.25 14.47
N PHE A 63 0.17 -1.22 14.07
CA PHE A 63 -1.02 -1.33 13.22
C PHE A 63 -0.65 -1.09 11.75
N ASP A 64 -1.47 -1.61 10.84
CA ASP A 64 -1.27 -1.44 9.40
C ASP A 64 -1.60 -0.01 8.94
N ILE A 65 -2.42 0.70 9.73
CA ILE A 65 -2.65 2.13 9.57
C ILE A 65 -1.73 2.93 10.51
N THR A 66 -1.23 4.09 10.07
CA THR A 66 -0.27 4.91 10.82
C THR A 66 -0.74 6.36 10.96
N ASN A 67 -0.08 7.14 11.81
CA ASN A 67 -0.38 8.58 11.92
C ASN A 67 0.08 9.30 10.66
N GLY A 68 -0.76 10.15 10.08
CA GLY A 68 -0.42 10.81 8.82
C GLY A 68 -1.59 11.49 8.13
N MET A 69 -1.32 11.99 6.93
CA MET A 69 -2.34 12.59 6.06
C MET A 69 -2.93 11.52 5.15
N TYR A 70 -4.25 11.46 5.12
CA TYR A 70 -5.02 10.53 4.30
C TYR A 70 -6.01 11.26 3.41
N THR A 71 -6.22 10.73 2.21
CA THR A 71 -7.37 11.06 1.37
C THR A 71 -8.62 10.49 2.03
N GLY A 72 -9.67 11.28 2.17
CA GLY A 72 -10.93 10.82 2.75
C GLY A 72 -12.18 11.33 2.05
N TRP A 73 -13.30 10.71 2.38
CA TRP A 73 -14.60 10.96 1.75
C TRP A 73 -15.71 11.00 2.80
N CYS A 74 -16.75 11.78 2.52
CA CYS A 74 -17.97 11.78 3.30
C CYS A 74 -18.80 10.54 2.98
N VAL A 75 -19.26 9.83 4.03
CA VAL A 75 -20.20 8.70 3.91
C VAL A 75 -21.41 8.83 4.83
N ASP A 76 -21.80 10.06 5.13
CA ASP A 76 -23.00 10.37 5.92
C ASP A 76 -23.60 11.69 5.45
N LEU A 77 -24.86 11.63 5.03
CA LEU A 77 -25.57 12.76 4.43
C LEU A 77 -26.36 13.59 5.44
N ASP A 78 -26.66 13.02 6.60
CA ASP A 78 -27.59 13.60 7.56
C ASP A 78 -26.86 14.40 8.65
N HIS A 79 -25.56 14.16 8.82
CA HIS A 79 -24.73 14.83 9.80
C HIS A 79 -23.63 15.69 9.16
N TYR A 80 -23.01 16.53 9.99
CA TYR A 80 -21.93 17.43 9.57
C TYR A 80 -20.67 17.16 10.38
N ILE A 81 -19.51 17.23 9.71
CA ILE A 81 -18.20 17.27 10.35
C ILE A 81 -17.56 18.64 10.13
N THR A 82 -17.07 19.27 11.20
CA THR A 82 -16.50 20.62 11.13
C THR A 82 -15.02 20.55 10.79
N ARG A 83 -14.62 21.24 9.73
CA ARG A 83 -13.21 21.33 9.32
C ARG A 83 -12.38 22.03 10.38
N GLY A 84 -11.15 21.56 10.59
CA GLY A 84 -10.21 22.10 11.58
C GLY A 84 -10.51 21.72 13.04
N VAL A 85 -11.56 20.94 13.29
CA VAL A 85 -11.89 20.36 14.60
C VAL A 85 -11.40 18.91 14.65
N GLU A 86 -10.90 18.51 15.82
CA GLU A 86 -10.47 17.14 16.10
C GLU A 86 -11.65 16.34 16.63
N TYR A 87 -11.78 15.11 16.13
CA TYR A 87 -12.81 14.15 16.54
C TYR A 87 -12.16 12.82 16.85
N ASP A 88 -12.52 12.25 17.99
CA ASP A 88 -12.13 10.88 18.31
C ASP A 88 -13.03 9.90 17.54
N VAL A 89 -12.42 8.88 16.96
CA VAL A 89 -13.07 7.89 16.08
C VAL A 89 -12.62 6.47 16.41
N ILE A 90 -13.52 5.52 16.20
CA ILE A 90 -13.17 4.10 16.08
C ILE A 90 -12.99 3.78 14.59
N LEU A 91 -11.91 3.07 14.28
CA LEU A 91 -11.53 2.69 12.93
C LEU A 91 -12.01 1.29 12.61
N TYR A 92 -12.51 1.11 11.39
CA TYR A 92 -13.05 -0.15 10.93
C TYR A 92 -12.73 -0.41 9.47
N SER A 93 -12.44 -1.66 9.13
CA SER A 93 -12.26 -2.08 7.75
C SER A 93 -13.61 -2.11 7.03
N SER A 94 -13.69 -1.57 5.81
CA SER A 94 -14.90 -1.74 4.97
C SER A 94 -15.13 -3.18 4.51
N LEU A 95 -14.16 -4.08 4.70
CA LEU A 95 -14.30 -5.53 4.49
C LEU A 95 -14.91 -6.24 5.71
N ASP A 96 -14.90 -5.62 6.89
CA ASP A 96 -15.53 -6.16 8.10
C ASP A 96 -16.89 -5.47 8.32
N PRO A 97 -18.01 -6.13 8.01
CA PRO A 97 -19.32 -5.49 8.09
C PRO A 97 -19.67 -5.20 9.56
N LEU A 98 -19.74 -3.92 9.93
CA LEU A 98 -20.19 -3.51 11.26
C LEU A 98 -21.60 -2.96 11.28
N ALA A 99 -22.40 -3.50 12.20
CA ALA A 99 -23.48 -2.74 12.81
C ALA A 99 -22.87 -1.51 13.51
N PRO A 100 -23.19 -0.26 13.11
CA PRO A 100 -24.57 0.19 12.96
C PRO A 100 -24.96 0.73 11.57
N ILE A 101 -24.16 0.56 10.51
CA ILE A 101 -24.49 1.10 9.17
C ILE A 101 -25.19 0.00 8.36
N PRO A 102 -26.53 0.04 8.19
CA PRO A 102 -27.26 -1.03 7.51
C PRO A 102 -27.01 -1.01 6.01
N ALA A 103 -26.64 -2.17 5.44
CA ALA A 103 -26.77 -2.51 4.01
C ALA A 103 -26.26 -1.47 3.00
N GLU A 104 -25.18 -0.76 3.33
CA GLU A 104 -24.44 0.00 2.33
C GLU A 104 -23.57 -0.96 1.52
N ASP A 105 -23.54 -0.75 0.21
CA ASP A 105 -22.79 -1.60 -0.72
C ASP A 105 -21.29 -1.24 -0.64
N TRP A 106 -20.62 -1.57 0.47
CA TRP A 106 -19.19 -1.29 0.68
C TRP A 106 -18.28 -1.84 -0.42
N SER A 107 -18.67 -2.96 -1.04
CA SER A 107 -18.01 -3.48 -2.24
C SER A 107 -18.06 -2.48 -3.40
N ILE A 108 -19.20 -1.83 -3.63
CA ILE A 108 -19.35 -0.78 -4.64
C ILE A 108 -18.54 0.47 -4.26
N ILE A 109 -18.51 0.86 -2.99
CA ILE A 109 -17.69 2.00 -2.54
C ILE A 109 -16.21 1.72 -2.79
N ASN A 110 -15.73 0.55 -2.39
CA ASN A 110 -14.37 0.10 -2.66
C ASN A 110 -14.06 0.08 -4.16
N TYR A 111 -15.02 -0.33 -5.01
CA TYR A 111 -14.86 -0.28 -6.46
C TYR A 111 -14.67 1.16 -6.96
N ILE A 112 -15.47 2.11 -6.45
CA ILE A 112 -15.39 3.53 -6.83
C ILE A 112 -14.03 4.13 -6.43
N LEU A 113 -13.49 3.78 -5.25
CA LEU A 113 -12.18 4.26 -4.79
C LEU A 113 -11.05 3.88 -5.76
N ASN A 114 -11.18 2.72 -6.41
CA ASN A 114 -10.22 2.17 -7.37
C ASN A 114 -10.54 2.51 -8.84
N ASN A 115 -11.78 2.94 -9.14
CA ASN A 115 -12.25 3.21 -10.50
C ASN A 115 -12.84 4.63 -10.64
N LYS A 116 -12.06 5.65 -10.27
CA LYS A 116 -12.47 7.07 -10.28
C LYS A 116 -12.67 7.67 -11.68
N GLN A 117 -12.31 6.95 -12.75
CA GLN A 117 -12.45 7.36 -14.17
C GLN A 117 -11.91 8.75 -14.53
N GLY A 118 -10.89 9.24 -13.81
CA GLY A 118 -10.35 10.59 -13.99
C GLY A 118 -11.30 11.72 -13.59
N GLY A 119 -12.37 11.41 -12.84
CA GLY A 119 -13.29 12.37 -12.27
C GLY A 119 -12.62 13.28 -11.26
N THR A 120 -13.20 14.47 -11.08
CA THR A 120 -12.81 15.37 -9.99
C THR A 120 -13.23 14.79 -8.65
N GLY A 121 -12.69 15.30 -7.54
CA GLY A 121 -13.15 14.88 -6.22
C GLY A 121 -14.65 15.12 -5.99
N ALA A 122 -15.23 16.15 -6.60
CA ALA A 122 -16.69 16.35 -6.54
C ALA A 122 -17.44 15.21 -7.27
N ASP A 123 -16.95 14.79 -8.44
CA ASP A 123 -17.58 13.72 -9.21
C ASP A 123 -17.58 12.38 -8.45
N VAL A 124 -16.45 12.07 -7.81
CA VAL A 124 -16.27 10.85 -7.00
C VAL A 124 -17.11 10.91 -5.73
N GLN A 125 -17.16 12.06 -5.04
CA GLN A 125 -17.98 12.22 -3.84
C GLN A 125 -19.48 12.06 -4.13
N ASP A 126 -19.96 12.64 -5.23
CA ASP A 126 -21.36 12.47 -5.66
C ASP A 126 -21.67 11.01 -6.01
N ALA A 127 -20.71 10.29 -6.61
CA ALA A 127 -20.86 8.85 -6.89
C ALA A 127 -20.92 8.02 -5.61
N ILE A 128 -20.08 8.31 -4.60
CA ILE A 128 -20.14 7.65 -3.29
C ILE A 128 -21.50 7.89 -2.63
N TRP A 129 -22.01 9.13 -2.64
CA TRP A 129 -23.31 9.47 -2.05
C TRP A 129 -24.50 8.80 -2.73
N TYR A 130 -24.38 8.44 -4.02
CA TYR A 130 -25.41 7.65 -4.70
C TYR A 130 -25.68 6.32 -4.00
N PHE A 131 -24.66 5.70 -3.39
CA PHE A 131 -24.72 4.35 -2.82
C PHE A 131 -24.84 4.30 -1.29
N ILE A 132 -24.68 5.43 -0.57
CA ILE A 132 -24.57 5.49 0.91
C ILE A 132 -25.90 5.80 1.66
N ASN A 133 -27.05 5.84 0.98
CA ASN A 133 -28.37 6.02 1.66
C ASN A 133 -29.57 5.68 0.76
N GLY A 134 -29.56 4.51 0.10
CA GLY A 134 -30.73 3.97 -0.61
C GLY A 134 -31.04 4.56 -2.00
N GLY A 135 -30.04 5.08 -2.71
CA GLY A 135 -30.14 5.38 -4.14
C GLY A 135 -30.86 6.68 -4.52
N ALA A 136 -31.61 6.63 -5.63
CA ALA A 136 -32.20 7.76 -6.38
C ALA A 136 -33.10 8.77 -5.60
N TYR A 137 -33.27 8.63 -4.29
CA TYR A 137 -33.89 9.65 -3.43
C TYR A 137 -33.03 10.94 -3.30
N TYR A 138 -31.78 10.88 -3.77
CA TYR A 138 -30.91 12.04 -4.03
C TYR A 138 -31.41 12.97 -5.15
N ASN A 139 -32.50 12.62 -5.84
CA ASN A 139 -33.21 13.50 -6.79
C ASN A 139 -33.98 14.67 -6.10
N HIS A 140 -33.61 15.04 -4.87
CA HIS A 140 -34.08 16.24 -4.15
C HIS A 140 -33.25 17.49 -4.51
N GLY A 141 -33.10 17.75 -5.81
CA GLY A 141 -32.86 19.12 -6.29
C GLY A 141 -31.44 19.69 -6.14
N HIS A 142 -30.41 18.87 -5.98
CA HIS A 142 -29.05 19.32 -6.32
C HIS A 142 -28.84 19.23 -7.84
N TRP A 143 -28.16 20.26 -8.35
CA TRP A 143 -27.60 20.53 -9.68
C TRP A 143 -27.38 19.32 -10.62
N PRO A 144 -27.42 19.50 -11.95
CA PRO A 144 -27.28 18.37 -12.88
C PRO A 144 -25.99 17.60 -12.57
N VAL A 145 -26.16 16.32 -12.25
CA VAL A 145 -25.05 15.40 -11.99
C VAL A 145 -24.14 15.41 -13.22
N SER A 146 -22.82 15.46 -13.00
CA SER A 146 -21.90 15.51 -14.13
C SER A 146 -21.99 14.21 -14.94
N THR A 147 -21.70 14.29 -16.24
CA THR A 147 -21.61 13.09 -17.09
C THR A 147 -20.56 12.11 -16.59
N THR A 148 -19.54 12.60 -15.86
CA THR A 148 -18.49 11.77 -15.28
C THR A 148 -19.02 11.02 -14.06
N THR A 149 -19.76 11.67 -13.16
CA THR A 149 -20.44 10.99 -12.05
C THR A 149 -21.40 9.92 -12.55
N GLU A 150 -22.20 10.21 -13.59
CA GLU A 150 -23.08 9.22 -14.20
C GLU A 150 -22.30 8.02 -14.75
N ALA A 151 -21.11 8.24 -15.33
CA ALA A 151 -20.26 7.17 -15.84
C ALA A 151 -19.63 6.33 -14.71
N ILE A 152 -19.18 6.96 -13.61
CA ILE A 152 -18.69 6.27 -12.41
C ILE A 152 -19.79 5.40 -11.81
N VAL A 153 -20.99 5.96 -11.60
CA VAL A 153 -22.14 5.23 -11.04
C VAL A 153 -22.56 4.07 -11.95
N ALA A 154 -22.66 4.30 -13.26
CA ALA A 154 -23.06 3.26 -14.20
C ALA A 154 -22.06 2.09 -14.25
N ASP A 155 -20.77 2.39 -14.18
CA ASP A 155 -19.70 1.38 -14.14
C ASP A 155 -19.71 0.60 -12.82
N ALA A 156 -19.87 1.31 -11.69
CA ALA A 156 -19.94 0.70 -10.37
C ALA A 156 -21.18 -0.18 -10.17
N LEU A 157 -22.33 0.17 -10.77
CA LEU A 157 -23.53 -0.69 -10.80
C LEU A 157 -23.31 -2.02 -11.56
N VAL A 158 -22.39 -2.04 -12.52
CA VAL A 158 -22.10 -3.23 -13.34
C VAL A 158 -21.01 -4.09 -12.71
N ASN A 159 -19.98 -3.45 -12.15
CA ASN A 159 -18.72 -4.11 -11.77
C ASN A 159 -18.42 -4.08 -10.27
N GLY A 160 -19.08 -3.23 -9.49
CA GLY A 160 -18.77 -3.02 -8.07
C GLY A 160 -19.47 -4.01 -7.12
N VAL A 161 -20.50 -4.73 -7.60
CA VAL A 161 -21.19 -5.73 -6.80
C VAL A 161 -20.22 -6.90 -6.55
N GLU A 162 -19.96 -7.23 -5.28
CA GLU A 162 -18.97 -8.23 -4.85
C GLU A 162 -17.51 -7.85 -5.16
N TYR A 163 -17.23 -6.60 -5.55
CA TYR A 163 -15.85 -6.14 -5.64
C TYR A 163 -15.18 -6.19 -4.26
N GLU A 164 -14.01 -6.79 -4.24
CA GLU A 164 -13.14 -6.92 -3.08
C GLU A 164 -11.77 -6.35 -3.52
N PRO A 165 -11.30 -5.26 -2.89
CA PRO A 165 -9.95 -4.76 -3.12
C PRO A 165 -8.91 -5.86 -2.92
N ASP A 166 -7.99 -5.97 -3.86
CA ASP A 166 -6.83 -6.86 -3.76
C ASP A 166 -5.55 -6.04 -3.49
N GLU A 167 -4.42 -6.72 -3.50
CA GLU A 167 -3.08 -6.13 -3.45
C GLU A 167 -2.93 -4.86 -4.30
N GLY A 168 -2.48 -3.76 -3.68
CA GLY A 168 -2.28 -2.47 -4.35
C GLY A 168 -3.55 -1.67 -4.63
N ASP A 169 -4.73 -2.25 -4.40
CA ASP A 169 -5.99 -1.50 -4.43
C ASP A 169 -6.15 -0.67 -3.15
N ILE A 170 -7.04 0.31 -3.22
CA ILE A 170 -7.48 1.12 -2.09
C ILE A 170 -8.61 0.40 -1.34
N LEU A 171 -8.41 0.22 -0.05
CA LEU A 171 -9.40 -0.18 0.93
C LEU A 171 -9.95 1.05 1.69
N GLY A 172 -11.28 1.17 1.78
CA GLY A 172 -11.89 2.16 2.66
C GLY A 172 -11.77 1.77 4.13
N ILE A 173 -11.21 2.65 4.96
CA ILE A 173 -11.27 2.55 6.43
C ILE A 173 -12.33 3.51 6.95
N VAL A 174 -13.36 2.98 7.59
CA VAL A 174 -14.49 3.73 8.13
C VAL A 174 -14.11 4.31 9.49
N CYS A 175 -14.19 5.63 9.60
CA CYS A 175 -13.93 6.38 10.82
C CYS A 175 -15.27 6.77 11.46
N ILE A 176 -15.67 6.06 12.52
CA ILE A 176 -16.94 6.33 13.22
C ILE A 176 -16.67 7.20 14.45
N PRO A 177 -17.20 8.43 14.52
CA PRO A 177 -17.01 9.32 15.67
C PRO A 177 -17.58 8.74 16.97
N VAL A 178 -16.87 8.96 18.08
CA VAL A 178 -17.29 8.50 19.42
C VAL A 178 -18.22 9.49 20.14
N ASP A 179 -18.29 10.73 19.67
CA ASP A 179 -19.02 11.83 20.31
C ASP A 179 -20.51 11.87 19.95
N GLU A 180 -21.32 12.38 20.89
CA GLU A 180 -22.75 12.69 20.70
C GLU A 180 -22.97 14.22 20.75
N PRO A 181 -23.83 14.82 19.89
CA PRO A 181 -24.67 14.19 18.87
C PRO A 181 -23.85 13.59 17.72
N PRO A 182 -24.42 12.67 16.91
CA PRO A 182 -23.70 12.00 15.83
C PRO A 182 -23.02 13.01 14.90
N VAL A 183 -21.70 12.87 14.81
CA VAL A 183 -20.85 13.56 13.84
C VAL A 183 -20.81 12.74 12.56
N GLN A 184 -20.70 13.41 11.42
CA GLN A 184 -20.65 12.78 10.11
C GLN A 184 -19.55 11.72 10.03
N ILE A 185 -19.91 10.52 9.58
CA ILE A 185 -18.98 9.42 9.30
C ILE A 185 -18.17 9.76 8.03
N VAL A 186 -16.88 9.44 8.09
CA VAL A 186 -15.97 9.57 6.95
C VAL A 186 -15.26 8.24 6.70
N ILE A 187 -14.77 8.06 5.48
CA ILE A 187 -13.81 7.01 5.17
C ILE A 187 -12.46 7.64 4.82
N ILE A 188 -11.37 6.91 5.06
CA ILE A 188 -10.03 7.22 4.55
C ILE A 188 -9.55 6.09 3.63
N GLU A 189 -8.77 6.46 2.62
CA GLU A 189 -8.14 5.54 1.68
C GLU A 189 -6.89 4.92 2.31
N LEU A 190 -6.90 3.61 2.52
CA LEU A 190 -5.72 2.83 2.89
C LEU A 190 -5.35 1.92 1.71
N GLU A 191 -4.14 2.05 1.18
CA GLU A 191 -3.64 1.13 0.16
C GLU A 191 -3.42 -0.25 0.79
N ILE A 192 -3.96 -1.30 0.17
CA ILE A 192 -3.68 -2.68 0.56
C ILE A 192 -2.22 -2.95 0.22
N PRO A 193 -1.38 -3.29 1.22
CA PRO A 193 0.02 -3.58 0.95
C PRO A 193 0.16 -4.66 -0.10
N GLY A 194 1.16 -4.48 -0.97
CA GLY A 194 1.73 -5.55 -1.79
C GLY A 194 1.93 -6.86 -1.01
N GLU A 195 1.86 -8.04 -1.65
CA GLU A 195 2.68 -9.19 -1.24
C GLU A 195 4.12 -8.76 -1.54
N PHE A 196 4.70 -8.03 -0.61
CA PHE A 196 6.07 -7.58 -0.77
C PHE A 196 7.01 -8.67 -0.29
N GLU A 197 8.02 -8.91 -1.12
CA GLU A 197 9.10 -9.82 -0.85
C GLU A 197 10.33 -9.05 -0.36
N GLY A 198 11.22 -9.76 0.30
CA GLY A 198 12.50 -9.24 0.70
C GLY A 198 13.44 -10.34 1.13
N LEU A 199 14.64 -10.27 0.57
CA LEU A 199 15.75 -11.13 0.90
C LEU A 199 16.73 -10.39 1.81
N THR A 200 17.16 -11.11 2.84
CA THR A 200 17.98 -10.53 3.91
C THR A 200 19.34 -10.03 3.40
N PRO A 201 20.01 -9.12 4.13
CA PRO A 201 21.40 -8.76 3.82
C PRO A 201 22.33 -9.97 3.74
N GLY A 202 22.06 -11.01 4.52
CA GLY A 202 22.81 -12.27 4.50
C GLY A 202 22.63 -13.07 3.21
N PHE A 203 21.45 -13.03 2.60
CA PHE A 203 21.21 -13.65 1.29
C PHE A 203 22.06 -12.95 0.24
N TRP A 204 21.85 -11.65 0.04
CA TRP A 204 22.50 -10.87 -1.02
C TRP A 204 24.02 -10.88 -0.91
N LYS A 205 24.56 -10.80 0.30
CA LYS A 205 26.00 -10.88 0.55
C LYS A 205 26.63 -12.19 0.05
N ASN A 206 25.89 -13.30 0.13
CA ASN A 206 26.39 -14.62 -0.26
C ASN A 206 26.06 -15.00 -1.71
N HIS A 207 25.27 -14.18 -2.42
CA HIS A 207 24.87 -14.40 -3.81
C HIS A 207 25.14 -13.17 -4.69
N PRO A 208 26.40 -12.68 -4.78
CA PRO A 208 26.75 -11.55 -5.65
C PRO A 208 26.50 -11.82 -7.14
N ASP A 209 26.40 -13.09 -7.53
CA ASP A 209 26.03 -13.53 -8.87
C ASP A 209 24.57 -13.27 -9.23
N LEU A 210 23.71 -13.03 -8.23
CA LEU A 210 22.29 -12.68 -8.41
C LEU A 210 22.05 -11.16 -8.37
N TRP A 211 23.09 -10.34 -8.20
CA TRP A 211 22.91 -8.89 -8.18
C TRP A 211 22.53 -8.39 -9.58
N THR A 212 21.52 -7.51 -9.62
CA THR A 212 21.02 -6.89 -10.84
C THR A 212 21.08 -5.37 -10.68
N GLY A 213 21.37 -4.64 -11.77
CA GLY A 213 21.50 -3.18 -11.75
C GLY A 213 22.79 -2.62 -11.12
N TYR A 214 23.36 -3.31 -10.14
CA TYR A 214 24.49 -2.85 -9.33
C TYR A 214 25.67 -3.82 -9.30
N SER A 215 26.87 -3.28 -9.15
CA SER A 215 28.13 -4.03 -9.00
C SER A 215 28.58 -4.09 -7.54
N THR A 216 29.25 -5.18 -7.17
CA THR A 216 29.87 -5.32 -5.83
C THR A 216 30.89 -4.23 -5.53
N ASP A 217 31.51 -3.68 -6.58
CA ASP A 217 32.58 -2.69 -6.50
C ASP A 217 32.06 -1.25 -6.57
N ASP A 218 30.76 -1.03 -6.79
CA ASP A 218 30.17 0.31 -6.73
C ASP A 218 30.35 0.87 -5.32
N THR A 219 30.65 2.16 -5.21
CA THR A 219 30.84 2.78 -3.89
C THR A 219 29.53 3.27 -3.32
N PHE A 220 29.43 3.31 -1.99
CA PHE A 220 28.25 3.83 -1.30
C PHE A 220 27.93 5.26 -1.74
N TYR A 221 28.95 6.10 -1.95
CA TYR A 221 28.76 7.45 -2.48
C TYR A 221 28.22 7.48 -3.91
N ASP A 222 28.72 6.61 -4.81
CA ASP A 222 28.28 6.63 -6.21
C ASP A 222 26.79 6.27 -6.36
N VAL A 223 26.27 5.47 -5.42
CA VAL A 223 24.86 5.01 -5.41
C VAL A 223 23.96 5.89 -4.56
N PHE A 224 24.35 6.17 -3.32
CA PHE A 224 23.53 6.87 -2.33
C PHE A 224 23.86 8.37 -2.21
N GLY A 225 24.88 8.86 -2.91
CA GLY A 225 25.27 10.27 -2.88
C GLY A 225 25.86 10.78 -1.55
N VAL A 226 26.05 9.90 -0.56
CA VAL A 226 26.54 10.24 0.79
C VAL A 226 27.79 9.45 1.17
N TYR A 227 28.67 10.09 1.93
CA TYR A 227 29.86 9.44 2.47
C TYR A 227 29.56 8.85 3.84
N ILE A 228 29.91 7.58 4.03
CA ILE A 228 29.86 6.91 5.34
C ILE A 228 31.23 6.33 5.69
N THR A 229 31.43 6.05 6.98
CA THR A 229 32.51 5.18 7.45
C THR A 229 31.89 3.97 8.12
N ILE A 230 32.23 2.77 7.66
CA ILE A 230 31.77 1.52 8.28
C ILE A 230 32.87 0.86 9.11
N ASN A 231 32.47 0.11 10.13
CA ASN A 231 33.40 -0.66 10.94
C ASN A 231 33.86 -1.93 10.22
N ALA A 232 35.12 -1.95 9.79
CA ALA A 232 35.75 -3.09 9.16
C ALA A 232 36.30 -4.11 10.17
N LYS A 233 35.41 -4.68 11.00
CA LYS A 233 35.73 -5.75 11.98
C LYS A 233 36.67 -5.31 13.11
N GLY A 234 36.47 -4.11 13.65
CA GLY A 234 37.21 -3.56 14.80
C GLY A 234 38.46 -2.74 14.45
N ASN A 235 38.64 -2.41 13.16
CA ASN A 235 39.73 -1.53 12.72
C ASN A 235 39.36 -0.05 12.92
N ASP A 236 40.33 0.73 13.41
CA ASP A 236 40.28 2.19 13.54
C ASP A 236 41.44 2.81 12.75
N PRO A 237 41.20 3.67 11.74
CA PRO A 237 39.88 4.09 11.26
C PRO A 237 39.18 2.96 10.48
N GLY A 238 37.84 3.00 10.45
CA GLY A 238 37.01 2.12 9.63
C GLY A 238 37.23 2.32 8.12
N ILE A 239 36.39 1.69 7.29
CA ILE A 239 36.43 1.89 5.83
C ILE A 239 35.58 3.12 5.48
N TYR A 240 36.25 4.17 4.99
CA TYR A 240 35.61 5.36 4.45
C TYR A 240 35.18 5.14 3.00
N ASN A 241 33.95 5.52 2.66
CA ASN A 241 33.31 5.25 1.37
C ASN A 241 33.41 3.77 0.94
N PRO A 242 32.80 2.84 1.69
CA PRO A 242 32.87 1.44 1.36
C PRO A 242 32.24 1.13 0.01
N THR A 243 32.69 0.06 -0.62
CA THR A 243 31.97 -0.58 -1.72
C THR A 243 30.64 -1.17 -1.22
N LEU A 244 29.68 -1.45 -2.10
CA LEU A 244 28.41 -2.06 -1.74
C LEU A 244 28.60 -3.42 -1.05
N ILE A 245 29.58 -4.23 -1.49
CA ILE A 245 29.87 -5.52 -0.86
C ILE A 245 30.47 -5.36 0.55
N GLU A 246 31.23 -4.30 0.79
CA GLU A 246 31.74 -3.97 2.12
C GLU A 246 30.61 -3.44 3.03
N ALA A 247 29.74 -2.59 2.49
CA ALA A 247 28.59 -2.03 3.20
C ALA A 247 27.57 -3.12 3.63
N ILE A 248 27.18 -4.02 2.73
CA ILE A 248 26.28 -5.14 3.08
C ILE A 248 26.91 -6.13 4.06
N ALA A 249 28.25 -6.15 4.14
CA ALA A 249 29.01 -6.96 5.09
C ALA A 249 29.37 -6.24 6.40
N ALA A 250 29.02 -4.96 6.56
CA ALA A 250 29.40 -4.13 7.70
C ALA A 250 28.96 -4.75 9.03
N GLN A 251 29.74 -4.58 10.10
CA GLN A 251 29.45 -5.18 11.40
C GLN A 251 29.29 -4.11 12.46
N GLY A 252 28.08 -3.96 12.98
CA GLY A 252 27.75 -2.95 13.97
C GLY A 252 26.30 -2.49 13.89
N GLY A 253 25.94 -1.58 14.79
CA GLY A 253 24.63 -0.91 14.84
C GLY A 253 24.64 0.45 14.15
N VAL A 254 23.63 1.27 14.41
CA VAL A 254 23.68 2.72 14.16
C VAL A 254 24.17 3.41 15.44
N ASN A 255 25.05 4.39 15.31
CA ASN A 255 25.43 5.34 16.35
C ASN A 255 25.74 6.68 15.68
N GLU A 256 24.70 7.51 15.54
CA GLU A 256 24.75 8.81 14.85
C GLU A 256 25.72 9.79 15.53
N GLU A 257 25.80 9.78 16.87
CA GLU A 257 26.73 10.62 17.64
C GLU A 257 28.21 10.38 17.25
N LYS A 258 28.51 9.17 16.77
CA LYS A 258 29.85 8.76 16.32
C LYS A 258 29.95 8.66 14.80
N GLY A 259 28.89 9.00 14.07
CA GLY A 259 28.82 8.85 12.61
C GLY A 259 28.93 7.40 12.14
N VAL A 260 28.48 6.43 12.95
CA VAL A 260 28.51 5.00 12.61
C VAL A 260 27.15 4.59 12.06
N TYR A 261 27.12 4.11 10.83
CA TYR A 261 25.88 3.75 10.13
C TYR A 261 25.89 2.29 9.65
N ASP A 262 26.66 1.40 10.30
CA ASP A 262 26.89 0.02 9.85
C ASP A 262 25.60 -0.75 9.59
N ALA A 263 24.63 -0.65 10.50
CA ALA A 263 23.35 -1.35 10.33
C ALA A 263 22.51 -0.75 9.20
N LEU A 264 22.41 0.58 9.12
CA LEU A 264 21.69 1.23 8.03
C LEU A 264 22.33 0.86 6.69
N ALA A 265 23.65 0.95 6.56
CA ALA A 265 24.37 0.60 5.34
C ALA A 265 24.09 -0.86 4.92
N ARG A 266 24.07 -1.81 5.86
CA ARG A 266 23.72 -3.20 5.55
C ARG A 266 22.31 -3.35 4.98
N HIS A 267 21.31 -2.76 5.64
CA HIS A 267 19.91 -2.91 5.24
C HIS A 267 19.57 -2.08 4.00
N ALA A 268 20.24 -0.94 3.80
CA ALA A 268 20.12 -0.11 2.60
C ALA A 268 20.58 -0.85 1.35
N VAL A 269 21.74 -1.50 1.38
CA VAL A 269 22.22 -2.27 0.20
C VAL A 269 21.31 -3.45 -0.08
N ALA A 270 20.83 -4.17 0.94
CA ALA A 270 19.87 -5.25 0.74
C ALA A 270 18.55 -4.75 0.13
N ALA A 271 18.02 -3.64 0.63
CA ALA A 271 16.80 -3.04 0.14
C ALA A 271 16.92 -2.65 -1.33
N LEU A 272 18.04 -2.00 -1.69
CA LEU A 272 18.33 -1.60 -3.06
C LEU A 272 18.37 -2.80 -4.02
N LEU A 273 19.03 -3.89 -3.60
CA LEU A 273 19.13 -5.11 -4.40
C LEU A 273 17.78 -5.83 -4.52
N ASN A 274 16.95 -5.83 -3.47
CA ASN A 274 15.59 -6.34 -3.56
C ASN A 274 14.77 -5.51 -4.57
N ALA A 275 14.81 -4.18 -4.49
CA ALA A 275 14.08 -3.30 -5.38
C ALA A 275 14.53 -3.40 -6.85
N ALA A 276 15.81 -3.68 -7.10
CA ALA A 276 16.36 -3.84 -8.44
C ALA A 276 16.08 -5.20 -9.09
N HIS A 277 15.79 -6.24 -8.28
CA HIS A 277 15.68 -7.60 -8.77
C HIS A 277 14.30 -7.87 -9.42
N PRO A 278 14.23 -8.34 -10.68
CA PRO A 278 12.98 -8.43 -11.44
C PRO A 278 11.97 -9.44 -10.88
N GLU A 279 12.44 -10.38 -10.06
CA GLU A 279 11.62 -11.44 -9.44
C GLU A 279 11.40 -11.21 -7.94
N VAL A 280 11.70 -10.01 -7.41
CA VAL A 280 11.45 -9.66 -6.00
C VAL A 280 10.54 -8.43 -5.96
N THR A 281 9.33 -8.59 -5.44
CA THR A 281 8.36 -7.49 -5.30
C THR A 281 8.70 -6.68 -4.04
N TYR A 282 9.65 -5.75 -4.10
CA TYR A 282 10.03 -4.95 -2.91
C TYR A 282 9.09 -3.75 -2.71
N PRO A 283 8.76 -3.33 -1.46
CA PRO A 283 7.76 -2.30 -1.21
C PRO A 283 8.27 -0.86 -1.37
N MET A 284 9.54 -0.68 -1.76
CA MET A 284 10.14 0.62 -2.06
C MET A 284 10.88 0.54 -3.40
N THR A 285 10.83 1.61 -4.18
CA THR A 285 11.63 1.73 -5.41
C THR A 285 13.10 2.00 -5.10
N GLU A 286 13.99 1.72 -6.07
CA GLU A 286 15.43 2.03 -5.97
C GLU A 286 15.67 3.51 -5.58
N GLN A 287 14.91 4.44 -6.19
CA GLN A 287 15.08 5.87 -5.94
C GLN A 287 14.59 6.30 -4.55
N GLU A 288 13.47 5.77 -4.07
CA GLU A 288 12.97 6.06 -2.71
C GLU A 288 13.96 5.59 -1.64
N ILE A 289 14.60 4.44 -1.85
CA ILE A 289 15.63 3.94 -0.93
C ILE A 289 16.86 4.85 -0.96
N ILE A 290 17.32 5.25 -2.15
CA ILE A 290 18.47 6.14 -2.32
C ILE A 290 18.21 7.48 -1.61
N ASP A 291 17.05 8.09 -1.86
CA ASP A 291 16.69 9.39 -1.29
C ASP A 291 16.52 9.31 0.22
N ALA A 292 15.83 8.28 0.74
CA ALA A 292 15.65 8.09 2.18
C ALA A 292 16.98 7.89 2.92
N VAL A 293 17.91 7.12 2.35
CA VAL A 293 19.23 6.89 2.93
C VAL A 293 20.07 8.16 2.89
N ALA A 294 20.04 8.90 1.78
CA ALA A 294 20.75 10.16 1.65
C ALA A 294 20.24 11.18 2.68
N GLU A 295 18.92 11.27 2.86
CA GLU A 295 18.28 12.15 3.82
C GLU A 295 18.65 11.78 5.27
N ALA A 296 18.51 10.51 5.64
CA ALA A 296 18.81 10.00 6.98
C ALA A 296 20.27 10.19 7.42
N ILE A 297 21.21 10.30 6.46
CA ILE A 297 22.64 10.49 6.74
C ILE A 297 23.05 11.96 6.64
N SER A 298 22.48 12.73 5.72
CA SER A 298 22.89 14.12 5.47
C SER A 298 22.29 15.13 6.46
N ASN A 299 21.13 14.83 7.05
CA ASN A 299 20.49 15.67 8.05
C ASN A 299 21.03 15.37 9.46
N ALA A 300 22.06 16.10 9.87
CA ALA A 300 22.75 15.92 11.15
C ALA A 300 21.92 16.27 12.41
N ASP A 301 20.72 16.84 12.25
CA ASP A 301 19.88 17.33 13.34
C ASP A 301 18.68 16.39 13.68
N MET A 302 18.47 15.27 12.96
CA MET A 302 17.35 14.34 13.22
C MET A 302 17.78 12.86 13.17
N THR A 303 17.30 12.11 14.17
CA THR A 303 17.65 10.71 14.50
C THR A 303 16.94 9.69 13.61
N ASP A 304 17.08 9.80 12.28
CA ASP A 304 16.26 9.04 11.33
C ASP A 304 16.95 7.77 10.80
N ALA A 305 18.25 7.57 11.07
CA ALA A 305 18.98 6.41 10.54
C ALA A 305 18.56 5.09 11.21
N GLU A 306 18.29 5.09 12.52
CA GLU A 306 17.82 3.89 13.23
C GLU A 306 16.36 3.54 12.86
N PRO A 307 15.39 4.49 12.82
CA PRO A 307 14.06 4.24 12.28
C PRO A 307 14.08 3.70 10.85
N LEU A 308 14.78 4.35 9.92
CA LEU A 308 14.88 3.90 8.53
C LEU A 308 15.49 2.50 8.46
N LYS A 309 16.55 2.23 9.23
CA LYS A 309 17.15 0.90 9.31
C LYS A 309 16.12 -0.14 9.75
N ASN A 310 15.26 0.14 10.74
CA ASN A 310 14.25 -0.80 11.19
C ASN A 310 13.18 -1.07 10.12
N THR A 311 12.75 -0.03 9.40
CA THR A 311 11.83 -0.17 8.27
C THR A 311 12.42 -1.07 7.18
N LEU A 312 13.66 -0.79 6.78
CA LEU A 312 14.34 -1.60 5.77
C LEU A 312 14.62 -3.02 6.28
N ASP A 313 14.94 -3.22 7.55
CA ASP A 313 15.08 -4.56 8.13
C ASP A 313 13.78 -5.35 8.02
N MET A 314 12.65 -4.77 8.41
CA MET A 314 11.33 -5.40 8.28
C MET A 314 11.05 -5.85 6.84
N TYR A 315 11.21 -4.95 5.86
CA TYR A 315 10.99 -5.28 4.44
C TYR A 315 11.97 -6.34 3.93
N ASN A 316 13.25 -6.23 4.25
CA ASN A 316 14.27 -7.22 3.84
C ASN A 316 14.07 -8.62 4.46
N ASN A 317 13.20 -8.77 5.46
CA ASN A 317 12.87 -10.05 6.08
C ASN A 317 11.46 -10.55 5.74
N ALA A 318 10.79 -9.97 4.74
CA ALA A 318 9.46 -10.38 4.32
C ALA A 318 9.41 -11.82 3.75
N GLY A 319 10.57 -12.40 3.41
CA GLY A 319 10.65 -13.66 2.68
C GLY A 319 10.54 -13.40 1.18
N GLY A 320 10.91 -14.36 0.34
CA GLY A 320 10.88 -14.14 -1.09
C GLY A 320 10.68 -15.42 -1.87
N GLY A 321 10.12 -15.25 -3.06
CA GLY A 321 9.77 -16.29 -3.99
C GLY A 321 10.95 -16.83 -4.76
N ILE A 322 12.21 -16.58 -4.37
CA ILE A 322 13.40 -17.13 -5.05
C ILE A 322 14.33 -17.97 -4.14
N ASP A 323 14.91 -19.02 -4.70
CA ASP A 323 15.87 -19.90 -4.04
C ASP A 323 17.32 -19.37 -4.09
N ALA A 324 18.25 -20.11 -3.48
CA ALA A 324 19.68 -19.77 -3.47
C ALA A 324 20.35 -19.77 -4.86
N HIS A 325 19.65 -20.17 -5.92
CA HIS A 325 20.11 -20.11 -7.29
C HIS A 325 19.35 -19.07 -8.13
N GLY A 326 18.49 -18.26 -7.49
CA GLY A 326 17.67 -17.24 -8.15
C GLY A 326 16.48 -17.82 -8.92
N ASN A 327 16.06 -19.07 -8.66
CA ASN A 327 14.88 -19.65 -9.29
C ASN A 327 13.64 -19.38 -8.44
N PRO A 328 12.47 -19.14 -9.06
CA PRO A 328 11.21 -19.06 -8.34
C PRO A 328 10.90 -20.33 -7.50
N ILE A 329 10.36 -20.19 -6.28
CA ILE A 329 9.97 -21.28 -5.37
C ILE A 329 8.48 -21.57 -5.36
#